data_AF-A0A8I1Y7V6-F1
#
_entry.id   AF-A0A8I1Y7V6-F1
#
_cell.length_a   1.000
_cell.length_b   1.000
_cell.length_c   1.000
_cell.angle_alpha   90.00
_cell.angle_beta   90.00
_cell.angle_gamma   90.00
#
_symmetry.space_group_name_H-M   'P 1'
#
loop_
_entity.id
_entity.type
_entity.pdbx_description
1 polymer ?
#
loop_
_entity_poly.entity_id
_entity_poly.type
_entity_poly.pdbx_seq_one_letter_code
_entity_poly.pdbx_strand_id
1 'polypeptide(L)'
;MRRLTHVAVLAWLAMMAGAALAFDNGQYENVPPDIRAWFKSVIAPNGVPCCDISDGHRTSYDVRGGAYWVPIEGEWMMVPERAVIRDRGNPVGEAVVWYVHHRGSIIISCFVPADAV
;
A
#
# COMPACT_ATOMS: atom_id res chain seq x y z
N MET A 1 -43.07 17.64 -18.20
CA MET A 1 -42.96 16.32 -17.55
C MET A 1 -41.51 15.81 -17.50
N ARG A 2 -40.78 15.67 -18.62
CA ARG A 2 -39.39 15.15 -18.65
C ARG A 2 -38.36 15.92 -17.78
N ARG A 3 -38.48 17.24 -17.67
CA ARG A 3 -37.61 18.06 -16.79
C ARG A 3 -37.86 17.82 -15.30
N LEU A 4 -39.12 17.64 -14.91
CA LEU A 4 -39.51 17.39 -13.51
C LEU A 4 -39.07 16.00 -13.04
N THR A 5 -39.16 14.98 -13.90
CA THR A 5 -38.65 13.65 -13.60
C THR A 5 -37.12 13.62 -13.46
N HIS A 6 -36.37 14.35 -14.29
CA HIS A 6 -34.92 14.44 -14.11
C HIS A 6 -34.53 15.14 -12.81
N VAL A 7 -35.22 16.21 -12.42
CA VAL A 7 -34.99 16.90 -11.14
C VAL A 7 -35.29 15.99 -9.96
N ALA A 8 -36.40 15.25 -10.01
CA ALA A 8 -36.76 14.30 -8.96
C ALA A 8 -35.73 13.16 -8.82
N VAL A 9 -35.26 12.60 -9.94
CA VAL A 9 -34.24 11.54 -9.94
C VAL A 9 -32.90 12.03 -9.39
N LEU A 10 -32.45 13.23 -9.78
CA LEU A 10 -31.20 13.81 -9.28
C LEU A 10 -31.27 14.12 -7.77
N ALA A 11 -32.40 14.65 -7.30
CA ALA A 11 -32.62 14.89 -5.87
C ALA A 11 -32.56 13.59 -5.07
N TRP A 12 -33.13 12.50 -5.61
CA TRP A 12 -33.13 11.21 -4.94
C TRP A 12 -31.75 10.54 -4.90
N LEU A 13 -30.98 10.64 -5.98
CA LEU A 13 -29.59 10.18 -6.03
C LEU A 13 -28.68 10.95 -5.05
N ALA A 14 -28.88 12.26 -4.92
CA ALA A 14 -28.12 13.07 -3.97
C ALA A 14 -28.42 12.69 -2.51
N MET A 15 -29.66 12.31 -2.19
CA MET A 15 -30.05 11.82 -0.86
C MET A 15 -29.45 10.47 -0.51
N MET A 16 -29.05 9.65 -1.50
CA MET A 16 -28.41 8.36 -1.30
C MET A 16 -26.87 8.45 -1.16
N ALA A 17 -26.29 9.63 -1.30
CA ALA A 17 -24.86 9.85 -1.12
C ALA A 17 -24.51 9.96 0.38
N GLY A 18 -24.24 8.83 1.04
CA GLY A 18 -23.70 8.82 2.40
C GLY A 18 -22.26 9.33 2.46
N ALA A 19 -21.88 10.00 3.56
CA ALA A 19 -20.48 10.36 3.80
C ALA A 19 -19.65 9.09 4.01
N ALA A 20 -18.67 8.86 3.13
CA ALA A 20 -17.65 7.85 3.35
C ALA A 20 -16.54 8.46 4.22
N LEU A 21 -16.47 8.06 5.48
CA LEU A 21 -15.36 8.45 6.36
C LEU A 21 -14.20 7.48 6.12
N ALA A 22 -13.06 8.01 5.70
CA ALA A 22 -11.82 7.25 5.75
C ALA A 22 -11.43 7.02 7.21
N PHE A 23 -11.02 5.80 7.55
CA PHE A 23 -10.55 5.46 8.88
C PHE A 23 -9.04 5.75 8.97
N ASP A 24 -8.69 6.86 9.61
CA ASP A 24 -7.31 7.22 9.96
C ASP A 24 -7.27 7.55 11.45
N ASN A 25 -6.42 6.86 12.22
CA ASN A 25 -6.26 7.11 13.66
C ASN A 25 -5.28 8.27 13.93
N GLY A 26 -4.87 9.00 12.90
CA GLY A 26 -3.90 10.09 12.98
C GLY A 26 -2.44 9.62 12.99
N GLN A 27 -2.18 8.31 12.87
CA GLN A 27 -0.83 7.75 12.90
C GLN A 27 0.06 8.25 11.75
N TYR A 28 -0.56 8.76 10.68
CA TYR A 28 0.12 9.31 9.51
C TYR A 28 0.06 10.84 9.42
N GLU A 29 -0.47 11.55 10.42
CA GLU A 29 -0.65 13.00 10.37
C GLU A 29 0.69 13.75 10.35
N ASN A 30 1.64 13.32 11.20
CA ASN A 30 2.92 14.00 11.42
C ASN A 30 4.12 13.32 10.73
N VAL A 31 3.88 12.57 9.65
CA VAL A 31 4.95 11.95 8.85
C VAL A 31 5.63 13.02 7.98
N PRO A 32 6.98 13.11 7.97
CA PRO A 32 7.70 14.06 7.13
C PRO A 32 7.26 14.02 5.65
N PRO A 33 7.12 15.17 4.98
CA PRO A 33 6.58 15.22 3.61
C PRO A 33 7.36 14.40 2.58
N ASP A 34 8.69 14.35 2.73
CA ASP A 34 9.61 13.59 1.89
C ASP A 34 9.41 12.08 2.05
N ILE A 35 9.23 11.59 3.29
CA ILE A 35 8.91 10.18 3.55
C ILE A 35 7.56 9.82 2.95
N ARG A 36 6.53 10.67 3.13
CA ARG A 36 5.21 10.46 2.54
C ARG A 36 5.26 10.43 1.01
N ALA A 37 6.03 11.34 0.41
CA ALA A 37 6.24 11.38 -1.03
C ALA A 37 6.97 10.11 -1.51
N TRP A 38 7.94 9.62 -0.75
CA TRP A 38 8.64 8.38 -1.06
C TRP A 38 7.67 7.20 -1.13
N PHE A 39 6.83 6.97 -0.11
CA PHE A 39 5.81 5.91 -0.09
C PHE A 39 4.92 5.93 -1.34
N LYS A 40 4.39 7.10 -1.71
CA LYS A 40 3.53 7.29 -2.89
C LYS A 40 4.26 7.10 -4.22
N SER A 41 5.58 7.22 -4.21
CA SER A 41 6.40 7.14 -5.41
C SER A 41 6.86 5.72 -5.71
N VAL A 42 6.81 4.79 -4.75
CA VAL A 42 7.32 3.42 -4.92
C VAL A 42 6.41 2.61 -5.86
N ILE A 43 7.03 2.01 -6.88
CA ILE A 43 6.35 1.21 -7.90
C ILE A 43 7.13 -0.09 -8.03
N ALA A 44 6.44 -1.23 -7.99
CA ALA A 44 7.08 -2.53 -8.19
C ALA A 44 7.63 -2.67 -9.61
N PRO A 45 8.62 -3.55 -9.85
CA PRO A 45 9.20 -3.81 -11.17
C PRO A 45 8.18 -4.12 -12.28
N ASN A 46 7.01 -4.64 -11.92
CA ASN A 46 5.90 -4.91 -12.85
C ASN A 46 5.05 -3.68 -13.20
N GLY A 47 5.43 -2.48 -12.74
CA GLY A 47 4.73 -1.21 -13.00
C GLY A 47 3.54 -0.93 -12.08
N VAL A 48 3.25 -1.80 -11.11
CA VAL A 48 2.12 -1.61 -10.18
C VAL A 48 2.57 -0.76 -8.99
N PRO A 49 1.87 0.35 -8.66
CA PRO A 49 2.17 1.14 -7.47
C PRO A 49 2.03 0.33 -6.19
N CYS A 50 2.88 0.61 -5.19
CA CYS A 50 2.79 -0.03 -3.87
C CYS A 50 1.69 0.57 -2.98
N CYS A 51 0.94 1.55 -3.49
CA CYS A 51 -0.10 2.34 -2.80
C CYS A 51 0.48 3.46 -1.92
N ASP A 52 0.34 3.39 -0.60
CA ASP A 52 0.77 4.45 0.33
C ASP A 52 1.38 3.86 1.62
N ILE A 53 1.73 4.73 2.57
CA ILE A 53 2.23 4.37 3.90
C ILE A 53 1.23 3.55 4.71
N SER A 54 -0.07 3.70 4.45
CA SER A 54 -1.12 2.93 5.12
C SER A 54 -1.09 1.44 4.79
N ASP A 55 -0.53 1.07 3.64
CA ASP A 55 -0.48 -0.30 3.15
C ASP A 55 0.89 -0.96 3.39
N GLY A 56 1.89 -0.14 3.71
CA GLY A 56 3.27 -0.55 3.92
C GLY A 56 3.54 -0.92 5.38
N HIS A 57 4.17 -2.06 5.58
CA HIS A 57 4.48 -2.59 6.90
C HIS A 57 5.99 -2.57 7.10
N ARG A 58 6.47 -1.81 8.10
CA ARG A 58 7.85 -1.91 8.55
C ARG A 58 8.06 -3.33 9.06
N THR A 59 9.14 -3.98 8.62
CA THR A 59 9.37 -5.39 8.90
C THR A 59 10.85 -5.69 9.03
N SER A 60 11.16 -6.79 9.72
CA SER A 60 12.46 -7.43 9.64
C SER A 60 12.49 -8.36 8.42
N TYR A 61 13.68 -8.77 8.00
CA TYR A 61 13.82 -9.76 6.94
C TYR A 61 15.02 -10.64 7.18
N ASP A 62 15.02 -11.78 6.50
CA ASP A 62 16.14 -12.71 6.42
C ASP A 62 16.49 -12.94 4.94
N VAL A 63 17.73 -13.32 4.66
CA VAL A 63 18.20 -13.63 3.31
C VAL A 63 18.63 -15.10 3.26
N ARG A 64 17.81 -15.92 2.59
CA ARG A 64 18.01 -17.37 2.51
C ARG A 64 18.25 -17.75 1.06
N GLY A 65 19.45 -18.23 0.76
CA GLY A 65 19.82 -18.64 -0.60
C GLY A 65 19.70 -17.51 -1.65
N GLY A 66 19.92 -16.25 -1.24
CA GLY A 66 19.81 -15.08 -2.11
C GLY A 66 18.39 -14.50 -2.27
N ALA A 67 17.37 -15.14 -1.70
CA ALA A 67 16.00 -14.61 -1.66
C ALA A 67 15.72 -13.94 -0.31
N TYR A 68 14.96 -12.84 -0.35
CA TYR A 68 14.44 -12.20 0.85
C TYR A 68 13.26 -13.00 1.41
N TRP A 69 13.19 -13.07 2.74
CA TRP A 69 12.07 -13.64 3.48
C TRP A 69 11.61 -12.64 4.51
N VAL A 70 10.30 -12.47 4.64
CA VAL A 70 9.68 -11.52 5.58
C VAL A 70 8.65 -12.25 6.44
N PRO A 71 8.56 -11.92 7.74
CA PRO A 71 7.50 -12.44 8.59
C PRO A 71 6.21 -11.68 8.27
N ILE A 72 5.17 -12.40 7.85
CA ILE A 72 3.82 -11.88 7.67
C ILE A 72 2.89 -12.81 8.43
N GLU A 73 2.12 -12.25 9.38
CA GLU A 73 1.11 -12.99 10.15
C GLU A 73 1.64 -14.24 10.87
N GLY A 74 2.90 -14.17 11.33
CA GLY A 74 3.56 -15.26 12.04
C GLY A 74 4.25 -16.29 11.15
N GLU A 75 4.13 -16.17 9.83
CA GLU A 75 4.78 -17.06 8.87
C GLU A 75 5.89 -16.34 8.10
N TRP A 76 7.01 -17.03 7.88
CA TRP A 76 8.07 -16.52 7.02
C TRP A 76 7.73 -16.79 5.57
N MET A 77 7.52 -15.74 4.79
CA MET A 77 7.19 -15.82 3.37
C MET A 77 8.35 -15.35 2.52
N MET A 78 8.67 -16.09 1.46
CA MET A 78 9.64 -15.67 0.46
C MET A 78 9.07 -14.47 -0.32
N VAL A 79 9.83 -13.41 -0.44
CA VAL A 79 9.51 -12.26 -1.28
C VAL A 79 9.75 -12.64 -2.74
N PRO A 80 8.73 -12.55 -3.62
CA PRO A 80 8.92 -12.77 -5.04
C PRO A 80 9.92 -11.75 -5.61
N GLU A 81 10.84 -12.18 -6.47
CA GLU A 81 11.84 -11.28 -7.07
C GLU A 81 11.20 -10.08 -7.79
N ARG A 82 10.06 -10.30 -8.46
CA ARG A 82 9.26 -9.26 -9.12
C ARG A 82 8.68 -8.19 -8.18
N ALA A 83 8.78 -8.36 -6.87
CA ALA A 83 8.31 -7.42 -5.85
C ALA A 83 9.47 -6.70 -5.15
N VAL A 84 10.73 -7.13 -5.36
CA VAL A 84 11.90 -6.52 -4.73
C VAL A 84 12.26 -5.22 -5.45
N ILE A 85 12.40 -4.13 -4.70
CA ILE A 85 12.69 -2.79 -5.22
C ILE A 85 13.98 -2.30 -4.58
N ARG A 86 14.95 -1.90 -5.40
CA ARG A 86 16.28 -1.46 -4.95
C ARG A 86 16.75 -0.14 -5.54
N ASP A 87 16.01 0.44 -6.47
CA ASP A 87 16.39 1.61 -7.26
C ASP A 87 15.81 2.93 -6.73
N ARG A 88 15.20 2.91 -5.53
CA ARG A 88 14.43 4.03 -4.95
C ARG A 88 14.96 4.52 -3.61
N GLY A 89 16.07 3.97 -3.13
CA GLY A 89 16.51 4.13 -1.74
C GLY A 89 15.47 3.69 -0.71
N ASN A 90 15.80 3.81 0.56
CA ASN A 90 14.86 3.61 1.65
C ASN A 90 15.09 4.61 2.80
N PRO A 91 14.35 5.74 2.83
CA PRO A 91 14.54 6.76 3.86
C PRO A 91 13.89 6.39 5.20
N VAL A 92 13.15 5.27 5.28
CA VAL A 92 12.52 4.77 6.51
C VAL A 92 13.56 4.17 7.47
N GLY A 93 14.69 3.69 6.93
CA GLY A 93 15.76 3.04 7.71
C GLY A 93 15.44 1.60 8.17
N GLU A 94 14.27 1.07 7.79
CA GLU A 94 13.87 -0.32 8.01
C GLU A 94 13.22 -0.86 6.74
N ALA A 95 13.21 -2.18 6.57
CA ALA A 95 12.56 -2.77 5.41
C ALA A 95 11.06 -2.54 5.47
N VAL A 96 10.44 -2.39 4.30
CA VAL A 96 9.00 -2.19 4.18
C VAL A 96 8.44 -3.22 3.20
N VAL A 97 7.38 -3.90 3.62
CA VAL A 97 6.63 -4.86 2.79
C VAL A 97 5.19 -4.39 2.60
N TRP A 98 4.70 -4.53 1.37
CA TRP A 98 3.30 -4.31 1.02
C TRP A 98 2.71 -5.62 0.54
N TYR A 99 1.60 -6.01 1.13
CA TYR A 99 0.91 -7.24 0.78
C TYR A 99 -0.60 -7.06 0.84
N VAL A 100 -1.31 -7.91 0.11
CA VAL A 100 -2.77 -7.95 0.10
C VAL A 100 -3.27 -9.37 0.29
N HIS A 101 -4.46 -9.49 0.86
CA HIS A 101 -5.19 -10.74 0.89
C HIS A 101 -5.99 -10.89 -0.40
N HIS A 102 -5.66 -11.90 -1.20
CA HIS A 102 -6.39 -12.23 -2.41
C HIS A 102 -6.80 -13.70 -2.39
N ARG A 103 -8.12 -13.96 -2.40
CA ARG A 103 -8.70 -15.32 -2.38
C ARG A 103 -8.17 -16.21 -1.25
N GLY A 104 -7.96 -15.64 -0.07
CA GLY A 104 -7.46 -16.34 1.11
C GLY A 104 -5.95 -16.61 1.11
N SER A 105 -5.20 -16.04 0.17
CA SER A 105 -3.73 -16.10 0.14
C SER A 105 -3.13 -14.70 0.25
N ILE A 106 -1.96 -14.62 0.88
CA ILE A 106 -1.17 -13.39 0.96
C ILE A 106 -0.37 -13.24 -0.33
N ILE A 107 -0.51 -12.07 -0.97
CA ILE A 107 0.29 -11.69 -2.14
C ILE A 107 1.17 -10.51 -1.74
N ILE A 108 2.49 -10.73 -1.73
CA ILE A 108 3.47 -9.65 -1.58
C ILE A 108 3.52 -8.88 -2.91
N SER A 109 3.11 -7.62 -2.85
CA SER A 109 3.07 -6.71 -4.00
C SER A 109 4.39 -5.95 -4.15
N CYS A 110 4.96 -5.50 -3.03
CA CYS A 110 6.21 -4.76 -3.00
C CYS A 110 7.05 -5.10 -1.77
N PHE A 111 8.36 -4.97 -1.90
CA PHE A 111 9.32 -5.06 -0.81
C PHE A 111 10.51 -4.16 -1.10
N VAL A 112 10.81 -3.27 -0.17
CA VAL A 112 12.03 -2.46 -0.17
C VAL A 112 12.87 -2.91 1.03
N PRO A 113 14.09 -3.42 0.83
CA PRO A 113 14.96 -3.80 1.93
C PRO A 113 15.51 -2.55 2.65
N ALA A 114 15.97 -2.73 3.88
CA ALA A 114 16.51 -1.63 4.70
C ALA A 114 17.76 -0.96 4.09
N ASP A 115 18.54 -1.73 3.33
CA ASP A 115 19.80 -1.32 2.70
C ASP A 115 19.65 -0.88 1.24
N ALA A 116 18.41 -0.65 0.77
CA ALA A 116 18.19 -0.09 -0.56
C ALA A 116 18.80 1.32 -0.65
N VAL A 117 19.64 1.52 -1.66
CA VAL A 117 20.38 2.76 -1.95
C VAL A 117 19.74 3.57 -3.08
#